data_AF-A0A0R1MCV8-F1
#
_entry.id   AF-A0A0R1MCV8-F1
#
_cell.length_a   1.000
_cell.length_b   1.000
_cell.length_c   1.000
_cell.angle_alpha   90.00
_cell.angle_beta   90.00
_cell.angle_gamma   90.00
#
_symmetry.space_group_name_H-M   'P 1'
#
loop_
_entity.id
_entity.type
_entity.pdbx_description
1 polymer ?
#
loop_
_entity_poly.entity_id
_entity_poly.type
_entity_poly.pdbx_seq_one_letter_code
_entity_poly.pdbx_strand_id
1 'polypeptide(L)'
;MVFILLTSITNLSPERFKRAKNFLEAKRVVLVAGNLTGKRDFYRSGSINQRAAEINQLIYDDTIDIIMSTIGGTNTNSVVPYIDYSYLKRHPETFVSYSDTTALLLAVKAKAPNCRVLYGPALVASFGEWMPYTEQPWSYFKKVCTATGDFIIKFKASKFWSDEKANWETHEYEKK
;
A
#
# COMPACT_ATOMS: atom_id res chain seq x y z
N MET A 1 1.74 8.26 6.61
CA MET A 1 1.33 7.12 5.75
C MET A 1 2.57 6.46 5.16
N VAL A 2 2.75 5.16 5.35
CA VAL A 2 4.06 4.49 5.18
C VAL A 2 3.94 3.15 4.48
N PHE A 3 5.02 2.75 3.79
CA PHE A 3 5.00 1.69 2.81
C PHE A 3 5.63 0.35 3.24
N ILE A 4 4.96 -0.77 2.97
CA ILE A 4 5.51 -2.13 3.06
C ILE A 4 5.97 -2.61 1.68
N LEU A 5 7.18 -3.17 1.58
CA LEU A 5 7.72 -3.72 0.34
C LEU A 5 7.63 -5.25 0.31
N LEU A 6 6.85 -5.77 -0.63
CA LEU A 6 6.71 -7.22 -0.84
C LEU A 6 7.50 -7.68 -2.08
N THR A 7 7.60 -6.82 -3.09
CA THR A 7 8.49 -6.98 -4.26
C THR A 7 9.37 -5.74 -4.43
N SER A 8 10.42 -5.87 -5.25
CA SER A 8 11.43 -4.82 -5.51
C SER A 8 10.92 -3.70 -6.41
N ILE A 9 9.63 -3.38 -6.40
CA ILE A 9 9.02 -2.48 -7.39
C ILE A 9 9.59 -1.06 -7.37
N THR A 10 10.06 -0.60 -6.21
CA THR A 10 10.71 0.71 -6.10
C THR A 10 12.09 0.74 -6.77
N ASN A 11 12.69 -0.43 -7.01
CA ASN A 11 13.89 -0.62 -7.82
C ASN A 11 13.54 -0.89 -9.30
N LEU A 12 12.54 -1.73 -9.57
CA LEU A 12 12.15 -2.16 -10.93
C LEU A 12 11.36 -1.11 -11.71
N SER A 13 10.67 -0.22 -11.01
CA SER A 13 9.74 0.77 -11.55
C SER A 13 9.90 2.12 -10.84
N PRO A 14 11.11 2.72 -10.91
CA PRO A 14 11.44 3.91 -10.15
C PRO A 14 10.66 5.15 -10.60
N GLU A 15 10.30 5.26 -11.89
CA GLU A 15 9.57 6.43 -12.38
C GLU A 15 8.10 6.38 -11.94
N ARG A 16 7.48 5.20 -11.95
CA ARG A 16 6.12 5.04 -11.40
C ARG A 16 6.09 5.24 -9.88
N PHE A 17 7.11 4.79 -9.16
CA PHE A 17 7.25 5.08 -7.73
C PHE A 17 7.39 6.58 -7.45
N LYS A 18 8.24 7.27 -8.22
CA LYS A 18 8.41 8.72 -8.13
C LYS A 18 7.11 9.47 -8.41
N ARG A 19 6.35 9.09 -9.43
CA ARG A 19 5.01 9.67 -9.68
C ARG A 19 4.06 9.45 -8.51
N ALA A 20 4.01 8.24 -7.97
CA ALA A 20 3.14 7.92 -6.83
C ALA A 20 3.49 8.77 -5.60
N LYS A 21 4.78 8.96 -5.34
CA LYS A 21 5.29 9.85 -4.30
C LYS A 21 4.84 11.29 -4.53
N ASN A 22 5.11 11.84 -5.71
CA ASN A 22 4.72 13.21 -6.07
C ASN A 22 3.21 13.44 -5.95
N PHE A 23 2.39 12.46 -6.38
CA PHE A 23 0.94 12.53 -6.28
C PHE A 23 0.49 12.71 -4.84
N LEU A 24 1.02 11.92 -3.91
CA LEU A 24 0.63 11.97 -2.49
C LEU A 24 1.21 13.18 -1.75
N GLU A 25 2.43 13.59 -2.07
CA GLU A 25 3.03 14.83 -1.55
C GLU A 25 2.19 16.06 -1.95
N ALA A 26 1.69 16.11 -3.19
CA ALA A 26 0.77 17.15 -3.64
C ALA A 26 -0.57 17.15 -2.85
N LYS A 27 -0.95 16.03 -2.24
CA LYS A 27 -2.11 15.92 -1.32
C LYS A 27 -1.74 16.16 0.15
N ARG A 28 -0.51 16.62 0.42
CA ARG A 28 0.06 16.87 1.77
C ARG A 28 0.15 15.62 2.63
N VAL A 29 0.36 14.46 2.01
CA VAL A 29 0.61 13.22 2.73
C VAL A 29 2.12 13.06 2.94
N VAL A 30 2.52 12.88 4.19
CA VAL A 30 3.92 12.56 4.52
C VAL A 30 4.16 11.08 4.30
N LEU A 31 5.20 10.79 3.51
CA LEU A 31 5.62 9.45 3.16
C LEU A 31 6.90 9.08 3.91
N VAL A 32 6.85 8.00 4.67
CA VAL A 32 8.05 7.36 5.20
C VAL A 32 8.33 6.12 4.34
N ALA A 33 9.59 5.91 4.00
CA ALA A 33 10.03 4.79 3.19
C ALA A 33 10.49 3.65 4.11
N GLY A 34 10.06 2.42 3.84
CA GLY A 34 10.62 1.24 4.49
C GLY A 34 12.10 1.03 4.13
N ASN A 35 12.83 0.34 4.99
CA ASN A 35 14.28 0.15 4.88
C ASN A 35 14.73 -0.68 3.65
N LEU A 36 13.82 -1.38 2.97
CA LEU A 36 14.09 -2.10 1.73
C LEU A 36 13.77 -1.27 0.48
N THR A 37 13.45 0.02 0.62
CA THR A 37 13.17 0.89 -0.53
C THR A 37 14.37 0.96 -1.46
N GLY A 38 14.15 0.73 -2.76
CA GLY A 38 15.19 0.66 -3.78
C GLY A 38 16.05 -0.61 -3.73
N LYS A 39 15.83 -1.52 -2.77
CA LYS A 39 16.54 -2.81 -2.69
C LYS A 39 15.91 -3.85 -3.60
N ARG A 40 16.73 -4.84 -3.97
CA ARG A 40 16.32 -5.96 -4.82
C ARG A 40 17.12 -7.21 -4.46
N ASP A 41 16.40 -8.28 -4.17
CA ASP A 41 16.85 -9.66 -4.07
C ASP A 41 16.13 -10.47 -5.16
N PHE A 42 16.62 -10.32 -6.40
CA PHE A 42 16.04 -10.88 -7.63
C PHE A 42 14.55 -10.55 -7.80
N TYR A 43 13.66 -11.45 -7.38
CA TYR A 43 12.19 -11.39 -7.54
C TYR A 43 11.46 -10.77 -6.33
N ARG A 44 12.18 -10.47 -5.25
CA ARG A 44 11.64 -9.92 -3.99
C ARG A 44 12.55 -8.82 -3.45
N SER A 45 12.07 -7.99 -2.52
CA SER A 45 12.83 -6.85 -1.99
C SER A 45 13.97 -7.26 -1.04
N GLY A 46 13.87 -8.43 -0.42
CA GLY A 46 14.86 -8.99 0.50
C GLY A 46 14.45 -10.35 1.04
N SER A 47 15.27 -10.92 1.92
CA SER A 47 14.96 -12.17 2.63
C SER A 47 13.64 -12.06 3.43
N ILE A 48 13.09 -13.20 3.84
CA ILE A 48 11.88 -13.25 4.68
C ILE A 48 12.06 -12.41 5.95
N ASN A 49 13.20 -12.58 6.65
CA ASN A 49 13.48 -11.87 7.89
C ASN A 49 13.63 -10.37 7.67
N GLN A 50 14.27 -9.93 6.58
CA GLN A 50 14.40 -8.51 6.27
C GLN A 50 13.05 -7.85 5.98
N ARG A 51 12.17 -8.53 5.21
CA ARG A 51 10.83 -8.01 4.91
C ARG A 51 9.93 -7.99 6.14
N ALA A 52 10.00 -9.01 6.99
CA ALA A 52 9.28 -9.01 8.26
C ALA A 52 9.79 -7.91 9.21
N ALA A 53 11.12 -7.72 9.28
CA ALA A 53 11.73 -6.67 10.09
C ALA A 53 11.33 -5.27 9.61
N GLU A 54 11.27 -5.04 8.29
CA GLU A 54 10.74 -3.78 7.75
C GLU A 54 9.30 -3.53 8.23
N ILE A 55 8.40 -4.51 8.10
CA ILE A 55 7.01 -4.36 8.57
C ILE A 55 6.97 -4.07 10.07
N ASN A 56 7.74 -4.81 10.86
CA ASN A 56 7.77 -4.65 12.31
C ASN A 56 8.32 -3.26 12.71
N GLN A 57 9.33 -2.75 12.02
CA GLN A 57 9.83 -1.39 12.25
C GLN A 57 8.74 -0.33 12.01
N LEU A 58 7.90 -0.53 11.00
CA LEU A 58 6.83 0.41 10.67
C LEU A 58 5.65 0.37 11.66
N ILE A 59 5.31 -0.80 12.20
CA ILE A 59 4.27 -0.87 13.23
C ILE A 59 4.76 -0.30 14.57
N TYR A 60 6.08 -0.26 14.81
CA TYR A 60 6.65 0.30 16.03
C TYR A 60 6.83 1.83 16.00
N ASP A 61 6.62 2.45 14.84
CA ASP A 61 6.73 3.90 14.65
C ASP A 61 5.35 4.55 14.86
N ASP A 62 5.20 5.24 15.99
CA ASP A 62 3.96 5.90 16.43
C ASP A 62 3.61 7.16 15.62
N THR A 63 4.48 7.57 14.70
CA THR A 63 4.20 8.66 13.76
C THR A 63 3.44 8.19 12.51
N ILE A 64 3.16 6.90 12.39
CA ILE A 64 2.55 6.29 11.20
C ILE A 64 1.05 6.09 11.39
N ASP A 65 0.23 6.76 10.58
CA ASP A 65 -1.23 6.58 10.65
C ASP A 65 -1.75 5.34 9.88
N ILE A 66 -1.06 5.00 8.79
CA ILE A 66 -1.52 4.03 7.80
C ILE A 66 -0.31 3.33 7.21
N ILE A 67 -0.37 2.00 7.19
CA ILE A 67 0.60 1.11 6.58
C ILE A 67 0.03 0.56 5.26
N MET A 68 0.74 0.80 4.16
CA MET A 68 0.29 0.52 2.79
C MET A 68 1.35 -0.25 2.01
N SER A 69 1.06 -1.30 1.24
CA SER A 69 2.15 -1.87 0.43
C SER A 69 2.49 -1.01 -0.80
N THR A 70 3.71 -1.13 -1.33
CA THR A 70 4.02 -0.46 -2.61
C THR A 70 3.37 -1.15 -3.81
N ILE A 71 3.32 -2.48 -3.78
CA ILE A 71 2.67 -3.35 -4.76
C ILE A 71 2.47 -4.74 -4.11
N GLY A 72 1.84 -5.68 -4.82
CA GLY A 72 1.74 -7.09 -4.44
C GLY A 72 2.98 -7.91 -4.84
N GLY A 73 2.75 -9.15 -5.32
CA GLY A 73 3.80 -10.15 -5.58
C GLY A 73 3.25 -11.57 -5.45
N THR A 74 4.05 -12.47 -4.86
CA THR A 74 3.64 -13.85 -4.54
C THR A 74 4.28 -14.36 -3.24
N ASN A 75 4.76 -13.46 -2.37
CA ASN A 75 5.65 -13.82 -1.25
C ASN A 75 5.25 -13.21 0.10
N THR A 76 4.10 -12.56 0.20
CA THR A 76 3.64 -11.94 1.46
C THR A 76 3.34 -12.98 2.53
N ASN A 77 2.78 -14.12 2.15
CA ASN A 77 2.49 -15.20 3.11
C ASN A 77 3.73 -15.65 3.90
N SER A 78 4.93 -15.55 3.32
CA SER A 78 6.17 -15.95 3.99
C SER A 78 6.54 -15.07 5.19
N VAL A 79 6.08 -13.81 5.26
CA VAL A 79 6.38 -12.91 6.39
C VAL A 79 5.35 -13.01 7.52
N VAL A 80 4.16 -13.56 7.24
CA VAL A 80 3.04 -13.67 8.20
C VAL A 80 3.44 -14.32 9.53
N PRO A 81 4.26 -15.38 9.58
CA PRO A 81 4.67 -15.95 10.87
C PRO A 81 5.52 -15.03 11.76
N TYR A 82 6.11 -13.97 11.19
CA TYR A 82 7.15 -13.14 11.82
C TYR A 82 6.67 -11.74 12.19
N ILE A 83 5.41 -11.40 11.93
CA ILE A 83 4.84 -10.11 12.31
C ILE A 83 4.52 -10.10 13.80
N ASP A 84 4.84 -9.01 14.48
CA ASP A 84 4.55 -8.84 15.91
C ASP A 84 3.07 -8.49 16.15
N TYR A 85 2.21 -9.50 16.03
CA TYR A 85 0.78 -9.36 16.31
C TYR A 85 0.49 -9.03 17.78
N SER A 86 1.38 -9.40 18.70
CA SER A 86 1.22 -9.07 20.11
C SER A 86 1.33 -7.57 20.33
N TYR A 87 2.24 -6.91 19.63
CA TYR A 87 2.32 -5.45 19.59
C TYR A 87 1.07 -4.83 18.95
N LEU A 88 0.67 -5.29 17.75
CA LEU A 88 -0.51 -4.76 17.04
C LEU A 88 -1.84 -4.88 17.81
N LYS A 89 -1.95 -5.85 18.74
CA LYS A 89 -3.12 -5.93 19.63
C LYS A 89 -3.19 -4.76 20.63
N ARG A 90 -2.04 -4.25 21.06
CA ARG A 90 -1.91 -3.13 22.02
C ARG A 90 -1.81 -1.78 21.33
N HIS A 91 -1.27 -1.76 20.12
CA HIS A 91 -1.04 -0.58 19.29
C HIS A 91 -1.72 -0.80 17.94
N PRO A 92 -3.06 -0.61 17.88
CA PRO A 92 -3.81 -0.92 16.68
C PRO A 92 -3.49 0.06 15.56
N GLU A 93 -3.19 -0.47 14.38
CA GLU A 93 -2.84 0.30 13.19
C GLU A 93 -3.87 0.16 12.05
N THR A 94 -3.81 1.07 11.07
CA THR A 94 -4.55 0.90 9.81
C THR A 94 -3.67 0.28 8.74
N PHE A 95 -4.10 -0.85 8.16
CA PHE A 95 -3.48 -1.48 7.01
C PHE A 95 -4.35 -1.31 5.75
N VAL A 96 -3.74 -0.97 4.62
CA VAL A 96 -4.42 -0.90 3.32
C VAL A 96 -3.56 -1.45 2.19
N SER A 97 -4.09 -2.38 1.40
CA SER A 97 -3.45 -2.83 0.16
C SER A 97 -4.41 -3.75 -0.62
N TYR A 98 -3.91 -4.35 -1.69
CA TYR A 98 -4.61 -5.38 -2.46
C TYR A 98 -3.62 -6.43 -3.00
N SER A 99 -4.13 -7.41 -3.75
CA SER A 99 -3.33 -8.47 -4.40
C SER A 99 -2.62 -9.37 -3.38
N ASP A 100 -1.36 -9.73 -3.58
CA ASP A 100 -0.58 -10.63 -2.70
C ASP A 100 -0.59 -10.21 -1.23
N THR A 101 -0.69 -8.91 -0.96
CA THR A 101 -0.77 -8.36 0.40
C THR A 101 -1.99 -8.87 1.17
N THR A 102 -2.99 -9.44 0.49
CA THR A 102 -4.15 -10.12 1.10
C THR A 102 -3.74 -11.07 2.22
N ALA A 103 -2.64 -11.81 2.05
CA ALA A 103 -2.16 -12.73 3.08
C ALA A 103 -1.85 -12.01 4.40
N LEU A 104 -1.23 -10.83 4.33
CA LEU A 104 -0.96 -10.00 5.50
C LEU A 104 -2.23 -9.35 6.04
N LEU A 105 -3.09 -8.80 5.17
CA LEU A 105 -4.34 -8.14 5.56
C LEU A 105 -5.24 -9.11 6.37
N LEU A 106 -5.43 -10.33 5.85
CA LEU A 106 -6.23 -11.35 6.52
C LEU A 106 -5.56 -11.83 7.81
N ALA A 107 -4.24 -11.99 7.84
CA ALA A 107 -3.53 -12.38 9.04
C ALA A 107 -3.62 -11.31 10.15
N VAL A 108 -3.48 -10.02 9.81
CA VAL A 108 -3.69 -8.91 10.74
C VAL A 108 -5.14 -8.92 11.24
N LYS A 109 -6.13 -9.06 10.35
CA LYS A 109 -7.53 -9.09 10.78
C LYS A 109 -7.83 -10.26 11.73
N ALA A 110 -7.27 -11.43 11.48
CA ALA A 110 -7.47 -12.62 12.30
C ALA A 110 -6.71 -12.55 13.63
N LYS A 111 -5.48 -12.06 13.64
CA LYS A 111 -4.59 -12.10 14.82
C LYS A 111 -4.57 -10.82 15.64
N ALA A 112 -4.92 -9.67 15.06
CA ALA A 112 -4.98 -8.36 15.71
C ALA A 112 -6.29 -7.64 15.31
N PRO A 113 -7.46 -8.13 15.75
CA PRO A 113 -8.77 -7.69 15.23
C PRO A 113 -9.11 -6.22 15.51
N ASN A 114 -8.38 -5.57 16.43
CA ASN A 114 -8.48 -4.15 16.75
C ASN A 114 -7.84 -3.25 15.67
N CYS A 115 -6.96 -3.81 14.84
CA CYS A 115 -6.43 -3.08 13.68
C CYS A 115 -7.51 -2.88 12.63
N ARG A 116 -7.47 -1.73 11.94
CA ARG A 116 -8.32 -1.47 10.79
C ARG A 116 -7.66 -2.07 9.56
N VAL A 117 -8.38 -2.90 8.81
CA VAL A 117 -7.86 -3.56 7.60
C VAL A 117 -8.74 -3.18 6.41
N LEU A 118 -8.14 -2.60 5.39
CA LEU A 118 -8.81 -2.12 4.18
C LEU A 118 -8.24 -2.84 2.96
N TYR A 119 -9.13 -3.36 2.10
CA TYR A 119 -8.73 -3.77 0.75
C TYR A 119 -8.80 -2.55 -0.16
N GLY A 120 -7.65 -2.05 -0.61
CA GLY A 120 -7.54 -0.73 -1.22
C GLY A 120 -6.20 -0.47 -1.90
N PRO A 121 -5.84 0.80 -2.14
CA PRO A 121 -4.68 1.17 -2.93
C PRO A 121 -3.35 0.57 -2.43
N ALA A 122 -2.50 0.17 -3.37
CA ALA A 122 -1.07 -0.05 -3.13
C ALA A 122 -0.30 1.05 -3.89
N LEU A 123 0.72 1.65 -3.28
CA LEU A 123 1.28 2.93 -3.71
C LEU A 123 1.58 3.00 -5.21
N VAL A 124 2.49 2.16 -5.70
CA VAL A 124 3.05 2.27 -7.05
C VAL A 124 1.99 1.88 -8.06
N ALA A 125 1.26 0.81 -7.79
CA ALA A 125 0.27 0.31 -8.72
C ALA A 125 -0.96 1.24 -8.82
N SER A 126 -1.40 1.83 -7.72
CA SER A 126 -2.59 2.66 -7.65
C SER A 126 -2.32 4.16 -7.86
N PHE A 127 -1.37 4.74 -7.13
CA PHE A 127 -1.11 6.19 -7.17
C PHE A 127 0.01 6.58 -8.14
N GLY A 128 0.74 5.60 -8.66
CA GLY A 128 1.65 5.81 -9.80
C GLY A 128 0.93 5.82 -11.15
N GLU A 129 -0.38 5.56 -11.20
CA GLU A 129 -1.14 5.62 -12.46
C GLU A 129 -1.21 7.06 -13.01
N TRP A 130 -1.45 7.20 -14.31
CA TRP A 130 -1.66 8.50 -14.92
C TRP A 130 -3.08 9.03 -14.65
N MET A 131 -3.21 10.35 -14.74
CA MET A 131 -4.53 10.96 -14.84
C MET A 131 -5.27 10.41 -16.06
N PRO A 132 -6.61 10.24 -15.99
CA PRO A 132 -7.51 10.63 -14.90
C PRO A 132 -7.77 9.54 -13.84
N TYR A 133 -7.06 8.42 -13.85
CA TYR A 133 -7.42 7.22 -13.08
C TYR A 133 -7.04 7.27 -11.59
N THR A 134 -6.24 8.24 -11.13
CA THR A 134 -5.75 8.32 -9.73
C THR A 134 -6.65 9.10 -8.78
N GLU A 135 -7.33 10.16 -9.26
CA GLU A 135 -8.06 11.10 -8.38
C GLU A 135 -9.29 10.48 -7.70
N GLN A 136 -10.08 9.69 -8.44
CA GLN A 136 -11.28 9.09 -7.87
C GLN A 136 -10.94 8.01 -6.82
N PRO A 137 -10.01 7.06 -7.07
CA PRO A 137 -9.53 6.15 -6.04
C PRO A 137 -8.97 6.88 -4.82
N TRP A 138 -8.19 7.93 -5.00
CA TRP A 138 -7.68 8.75 -3.89
C TRP A 138 -8.81 9.38 -3.08
N SER A 139 -9.79 10.01 -3.75
CA SER A 139 -10.93 10.65 -3.09
C SER A 139 -11.72 9.65 -2.25
N TYR A 140 -11.94 8.44 -2.77
CA TYR A 140 -12.66 7.39 -2.04
C TYR A 140 -11.85 6.84 -0.89
N PHE A 141 -10.57 6.54 -1.11
CA PHE A 141 -9.67 6.11 -0.06
C PHE A 141 -9.57 7.12 1.09
N LYS A 142 -9.41 8.41 0.77
CA LYS A 142 -9.38 9.48 1.77
C LYS A 142 -10.68 9.52 2.56
N LYS A 143 -11.84 9.49 1.90
CA LYS A 143 -13.16 9.46 2.58
C LYS A 143 -13.29 8.29 3.55
N VAL A 144 -12.88 7.08 3.15
CA VAL A 144 -12.90 5.90 4.02
C VAL A 144 -11.96 6.09 5.21
N CYS A 145 -10.74 6.57 4.96
CA CYS A 145 -9.72 6.68 6.00
C CYS A 145 -10.08 7.71 7.07
N THR A 146 -10.70 8.82 6.69
CA THR A 146 -11.08 9.92 7.58
C THR A 146 -12.48 9.79 8.16
N ALA A 147 -13.23 8.75 7.81
CA ALA A 147 -14.56 8.54 8.39
C ALA A 147 -14.45 8.14 9.86
N THR A 148 -15.14 8.86 10.72
CA THR A 148 -15.21 8.64 12.17
C THR A 148 -16.65 8.49 12.61
N GLY A 149 -16.97 7.48 13.43
CA GLY A 149 -18.35 7.23 13.87
C GLY A 149 -19.24 6.55 12.83
N ASP A 150 -20.54 6.51 13.09
CA ASP A 150 -21.51 5.72 12.33
C ASP A 150 -22.07 6.48 11.12
N PHE A 151 -21.22 6.71 10.11
CA PHE A 151 -21.63 7.32 8.85
C PHE A 151 -21.69 6.31 7.71
N ILE A 152 -22.75 6.40 6.90
CA ILE A 152 -22.86 5.66 5.64
C ILE A 152 -22.13 6.43 4.54
N ILE A 153 -20.99 5.90 4.10
CA ILE A 153 -20.28 6.43 2.93
C ILE A 153 -20.90 5.86 1.67
N LYS A 154 -21.45 6.73 0.82
CA LYS A 154 -21.98 6.37 -0.50
C LYS A 154 -20.94 6.64 -1.58
N PHE A 155 -20.59 5.60 -2.34
CA PHE A 155 -19.73 5.72 -3.51
C PHE A 155 -20.58 5.78 -4.78
N LYS A 156 -20.11 6.55 -5.75
CA LYS A 156 -20.63 6.50 -7.12
C LYS A 156 -19.76 5.55 -7.93
N ALA A 157 -20.38 4.69 -8.74
CA ALA A 157 -19.64 3.89 -9.71
C ALA A 157 -18.76 4.79 -10.60
N SER A 158 -17.55 4.33 -10.90
CA SER A 158 -16.65 5.04 -11.80
C SER A 158 -17.32 5.18 -13.18
N LYS A 159 -17.20 6.37 -13.79
CA LYS A 159 -17.77 6.62 -15.12
C LYS A 159 -17.02 5.85 -16.22
N PHE A 160 -15.75 5.55 -15.97
CA PHE A 160 -14.84 4.85 -16.86
C PHE A 160 -13.89 4.00 -16.00
N TRP A 161 -13.33 2.97 -16.62
CA TRP A 161 -12.30 2.09 -16.05
C TRP A 161 -11.47 1.56 -17.21
N SER A 162 -10.24 1.14 -16.94
CA SER A 162 -9.37 0.50 -17.94
C SER A 162 -8.48 -0.52 -17.25
N ASP A 163 -8.26 -1.64 -17.92
CA ASP A 163 -7.32 -2.70 -17.54
C ASP A 163 -6.17 -2.86 -18.56
N GLU A 164 -6.03 -1.89 -19.48
CA GLU A 164 -4.98 -1.89 -20.47
C GLU A 164 -3.60 -1.95 -19.82
N LYS A 165 -2.79 -2.90 -20.30
CA LYS A 165 -1.40 -3.10 -19.88
C LYS A 165 -0.46 -2.11 -20.57
N ALA A 166 -0.78 -0.83 -20.43
CA ALA A 166 -0.04 0.29 -20.99
C ALA A 166 0.24 1.35 -19.92
N ASN A 167 1.14 2.27 -20.24
CA ASN A 167 1.53 3.41 -19.41
C ASN A 167 2.06 3.06 -18.02
N TRP A 168 2.81 1.96 -17.89
CA TRP A 168 3.33 1.55 -16.58
C TRP A 168 4.40 2.53 -16.08
N GLU A 169 5.56 2.58 -16.74
CA GLU A 169 6.64 3.53 -16.40
C GLU A 169 6.47 4.87 -17.11
N THR A 170 6.32 4.87 -18.43
CA THR A 170 6.20 6.07 -19.28
C THR A 170 4.78 6.21 -19.82
N HIS A 171 4.35 7.42 -20.15
CA HIS A 171 3.08 7.63 -20.85
C HIS A 171 3.30 7.42 -22.35
N GLU A 172 2.56 6.48 -22.94
CA GLU A 172 2.64 6.15 -24.37
C GLU A 172 1.42 6.71 -25.12
N TYR A 173 0.22 6.46 -24.61
CA TYR A 173 -1.05 6.92 -25.21
C TYR A 173 -2.17 6.96 -24.17
N GLU A 174 -3.24 7.71 -24.42
CA GLU A 174 -4.41 7.72 -23.55
C GLU A 174 -5.17 6.39 -23.60
N LYS A 175 -5.41 5.80 -22.44
CA LYS A 175 -6.17 4.54 -22.31
C LYS A 175 -7.63 4.74 -22.76
N LYS A 176 -8.18 3.71 -23.38
CA LYS A 176 -9.57 3.63 -23.83
C LYS A 176 -10.50 3.16 -22.70
#